data_AF-A0A836KI43-F1
#
_entry.id   AF-A0A836KI43-F1
#
_cell.length_a   1.000
_cell.length_b   1.000
_cell.length_c   1.000
_cell.angle_alpha   90.00
_cell.angle_beta   90.00
_cell.angle_gamma   90.00
#
_symmetry.space_group_name_H-M   'P 1'
#
loop_
_entity.id
_entity.type
_entity.pdbx_description
1 polymer ?
#
loop_
_entity_poly.entity_id
_entity_poly.type
_entity_poly.pdbx_seq_one_letter_code
_entity_poly.pdbx_strand_id
1 'polypeptide(L)'
;MAAQAKRAQHTANAKAAAKKASNRAPSFPASSSAMSKRRAQAASAALQRTESLPLYLRTVTTPLGPFSIYVDAEGAVRCCRWQRSAPGDAAALRREAQEVCAAMQSRCYKSALVAVAGVWADGAAGASEAPGGGAVALLRNYFNPPTPKAGQPEELERLLLQVPIVYPPTTVFTAQAWSTLRHTVPSGEIISYKGLGVRVHKALKLPASTAVAPRAIGVAMGANPIPVIVPCHRVLSSSNSLHGYGLGLRFKTWLLRHEQADVAADKLRVGEEENAVSTVASRRS
;
A
#
# COMPACT_ATOMS: atom_id res chain seq x y z
N MET A 1 34.42 36.47 2.43
CA MET A 1 35.04 35.19 1.98
C MET A 1 34.81 34.01 2.93
N ALA A 2 34.78 34.19 4.27
CA ALA A 2 34.61 33.07 5.22
C ALA A 2 33.24 32.35 5.18
N ALA A 3 32.15 33.01 4.76
CA ALA A 3 30.80 32.41 4.72
C ALA A 3 30.61 31.44 3.53
N GLN A 4 31.29 31.67 2.40
CA GLN A 4 31.28 30.75 1.25
C GLN A 4 32.09 29.48 1.53
N ALA A 5 33.22 29.59 2.23
CA ALA A 5 34.01 28.44 2.66
C ALA A 5 33.22 27.52 3.61
N LYS A 6 32.48 28.08 4.58
CA LYS A 6 31.62 27.29 5.48
C LYS A 6 30.48 26.57 4.76
N ARG A 7 29.86 27.19 3.74
CA ARG A 7 28.80 26.55 2.92
C ARG A 7 29.33 25.41 2.04
N ALA A 8 30.53 25.56 1.47
CA ALA A 8 31.18 24.51 0.69
C ALA A 8 31.56 23.30 1.56
N GLN A 9 32.02 23.54 2.78
CA GLN A 9 32.39 22.48 3.72
C GLN A 9 31.17 21.73 4.26
N HIS A 10 30.04 22.41 4.47
CA HIS A 10 28.77 21.79 4.88
C HIS A 10 28.16 20.92 3.76
N THR A 11 28.25 21.34 2.50
CA THR A 11 27.77 20.58 1.34
C THR A 11 28.65 19.37 1.02
N ALA A 12 29.96 19.47 1.24
CA ALA A 12 30.88 18.34 1.14
C ALA A 12 30.62 17.29 2.23
N ASN A 13 30.40 17.72 3.48
CA ASN A 13 30.08 16.82 4.60
C ASN A 13 28.70 16.13 4.43
N ALA A 14 27.70 16.83 3.88
CA ALA A 14 26.38 16.25 3.58
C ALA A 14 26.45 15.19 2.46
N LYS A 15 27.24 15.42 1.39
CA LYS A 15 27.47 14.43 0.34
C LYS A 15 28.24 13.20 0.83
N ALA A 16 29.20 13.39 1.73
CA ALA A 16 29.94 12.28 2.35
C ALA A 16 29.04 11.44 3.29
N ALA A 17 28.13 12.07 4.03
CA ALA A 17 27.15 11.38 4.87
C ALA A 17 26.13 10.57 4.03
N ALA A 18 25.63 11.12 2.92
CA ALA A 18 24.74 10.42 1.99
C ALA A 18 25.40 9.20 1.34
N LYS A 19 26.69 9.30 1.00
CA LYS A 19 27.46 8.18 0.43
C LYS A 19 27.78 7.09 1.47
N LYS A 20 27.89 7.45 2.76
CA LYS A 20 28.10 6.50 3.87
C LYS A 20 26.79 5.79 4.28
N ALA A 21 25.64 6.47 4.16
CA ALA A 21 24.31 5.87 4.35
C ALA A 21 23.94 4.89 3.23
N SER A 22 24.34 5.17 1.98
CA SER A 22 24.15 4.29 0.82
C SER A 22 24.88 2.94 0.90
N ASN A 23 25.90 2.79 1.76
CA ASN A 23 26.74 1.59 1.84
C ASN A 23 26.50 0.74 3.10
N ARG A 24 25.57 1.14 3.97
CA ARG A 24 25.23 0.36 5.17
C ARG A 24 23.95 -0.41 4.91
N ALA A 25 24.08 -1.63 4.38
CA ALA A 25 22.96 -2.57 4.35
C ALA A 25 22.46 -2.77 5.79
N PRO A 26 21.16 -2.58 6.09
CA PRO A 26 20.64 -2.91 7.40
C PRO A 26 20.77 -4.42 7.61
N SER A 27 21.54 -4.82 8.62
CA SER A 27 21.58 -6.19 9.12
C SER A 27 20.32 -6.44 9.94
N PHE A 28 19.38 -7.18 9.38
CA PHE A 28 18.19 -7.62 10.09
C PHE A 28 18.53 -8.80 11.02
N PRO A 29 17.97 -8.86 12.24
CA PRO A 29 18.07 -10.05 13.07
C PRO A 29 17.39 -11.23 12.38
N ALA A 30 18.04 -12.40 12.39
CA ALA A 30 17.49 -13.61 11.82
C ALA A 30 16.31 -14.11 12.68
N SER A 31 15.08 -13.75 12.31
CA SER A 31 13.86 -14.34 12.91
C SER A 31 13.14 -15.26 11.92
N SER A 32 13.22 -16.57 12.20
CA SER A 32 12.39 -17.70 11.74
C SER A 32 11.81 -17.66 10.31
N SER A 33 12.69 -17.54 9.30
CA SER A 33 12.31 -17.63 7.88
C SER A 33 11.55 -18.93 7.49
N ALA A 34 11.61 -19.97 8.32
CA ALA A 34 10.93 -21.24 8.08
C ALA A 34 9.40 -21.15 8.24
N MET A 35 8.86 -20.38 9.19
CA MET A 35 7.41 -20.25 9.40
C MET A 35 6.73 -19.34 8.35
N SER A 36 7.38 -18.23 7.99
CA SER A 36 6.89 -17.34 6.92
C SER A 36 6.95 -18.01 5.54
N LYS A 37 7.99 -18.80 5.25
CA LYS A 37 8.07 -19.58 4.01
C LYS A 37 7.03 -20.70 3.98
N ARG A 38 6.80 -21.39 5.10
CA ARG A 38 5.72 -22.40 5.20
C ARG A 38 4.33 -21.80 5.01
N ARG A 39 4.04 -20.61 5.54
CA ARG A 39 2.78 -19.89 5.28
C ARG A 39 2.63 -19.44 3.83
N ALA A 40 3.69 -18.92 3.20
CA ALA A 40 3.68 -18.51 1.81
C ALA A 40 3.55 -19.69 0.83
N GLN A 41 4.18 -20.83 1.12
CA GLN A 41 4.06 -22.05 0.31
C GLN A 41 2.72 -22.78 0.54
N ALA A 42 2.20 -22.80 1.76
CA ALA A 42 0.86 -23.34 2.04
C ALA A 42 -0.24 -22.53 1.33
N ALA A 43 -0.10 -21.21 1.24
CA ALA A 43 -1.05 -20.35 0.52
C ALA A 43 -1.05 -20.57 -1.00
N SER A 44 0.07 -21.03 -1.58
CA SER A 44 0.14 -21.35 -3.02
C SER A 44 -0.34 -22.76 -3.36
N ALA A 45 -0.32 -23.68 -2.39
CA ALA A 45 -0.74 -25.08 -2.56
C ALA A 45 -2.23 -25.33 -2.23
N ALA A 46 -2.90 -24.42 -1.53
CA ALA A 46 -4.32 -24.56 -1.14
C ALA A 46 -5.34 -24.26 -2.26
N LEU A 47 -4.90 -23.95 -3.49
CA LEU A 47 -5.78 -23.54 -4.60
C LEU A 47 -6.57 -24.67 -5.29
N GLN A 48 -6.64 -25.86 -4.69
CA GLN A 48 -7.41 -27.02 -5.19
C GLN A 48 -8.60 -27.41 -4.32
N ARG A 49 -9.03 -26.55 -3.39
CA ARG A 49 -10.33 -26.72 -2.76
C ARG A 49 -11.33 -25.74 -3.35
N THR A 50 -12.50 -26.25 -3.69
CA THR A 50 -13.75 -25.50 -3.84
C THR A 50 -14.10 -24.82 -2.51
N GLU A 51 -13.26 -23.90 -2.06
CA GLU A 51 -13.43 -23.16 -0.82
C GLU A 51 -14.05 -21.80 -1.15
N SER A 52 -15.17 -21.52 -0.48
CA SER A 52 -15.72 -20.17 -0.42
C SER A 52 -14.76 -19.27 0.35
N LEU A 53 -14.53 -18.05 -0.14
CA LEU A 53 -13.79 -17.00 0.52
C LEU A 53 -14.78 -15.98 1.12
N PRO A 54 -15.23 -16.16 2.37
CA PRO A 54 -16.04 -15.17 3.05
C PRO A 54 -15.18 -13.94 3.36
N LEU A 55 -15.64 -12.76 2.93
CA LEU A 55 -15.01 -11.49 3.21
C LEU A 55 -15.88 -10.63 4.14
N TYR A 56 -15.22 -10.03 5.11
CA TYR A 56 -15.82 -9.12 6.09
C TYR A 56 -15.34 -7.71 5.76
N LEU A 57 -16.26 -6.82 5.40
CA LEU A 57 -15.94 -5.40 5.20
C LEU A 57 -15.82 -4.72 6.55
N ARG A 58 -14.68 -4.04 6.76
CA ARG A 58 -14.44 -3.17 7.91
C ARG A 58 -14.16 -1.75 7.44
N THR A 59 -14.68 -0.76 8.18
CA THR A 59 -14.45 0.65 7.89
C THR A 59 -13.39 1.23 8.83
N VAL A 60 -12.44 1.96 8.27
CA VAL A 60 -11.45 2.78 8.97
C VAL A 60 -11.74 4.24 8.64
N THR A 61 -11.99 5.07 9.66
CA THR A 61 -12.15 6.52 9.46
C THR A 61 -10.80 7.17 9.19
N THR A 62 -10.69 7.93 8.11
CA THR A 62 -9.44 8.60 7.69
C THR A 62 -9.70 10.07 7.35
N PRO A 63 -8.67 10.94 7.36
CA PRO A 63 -8.80 12.33 6.90
C PRO A 63 -9.19 12.48 5.42
N LEU A 64 -9.17 11.41 4.64
CA LEU A 64 -9.54 11.38 3.23
C LEU A 64 -10.96 10.83 2.97
N GLY A 65 -11.70 10.53 4.03
CA GLY A 65 -12.99 9.85 4.01
C GLY A 65 -12.90 8.39 4.51
N PRO A 66 -14.03 7.67 4.60
CA PRO A 66 -14.04 6.29 5.06
C PRO A 66 -13.21 5.36 4.14
N PHE A 67 -12.36 4.54 4.74
CA PHE A 67 -11.52 3.57 4.05
C PHE A 67 -11.96 2.15 4.40
N SER A 68 -12.46 1.42 3.40
CA SER A 68 -12.85 0.03 3.54
C SER A 68 -11.64 -0.89 3.43
N ILE A 69 -11.54 -1.84 4.36
CA ILE A 69 -10.70 -3.02 4.24
C ILE A 69 -11.60 -4.26 4.20
N TYR A 70 -11.27 -5.19 3.31
CA TYR A 70 -11.94 -6.48 3.17
C TYR A 70 -11.02 -7.54 3.74
N VAL A 71 -11.44 -8.16 4.83
CA VAL A 71 -10.63 -9.16 5.55
C VAL A 71 -11.27 -10.55 5.43
N ASP A 72 -10.45 -11.59 5.50
CA ASP A 72 -10.94 -12.96 5.65
C ASP A 72 -11.32 -13.27 7.11
N ALA A 73 -11.71 -14.53 7.36
CA ALA A 73 -12.08 -15.01 8.69
C ALA A 73 -10.90 -14.97 9.68
N GLU A 74 -9.66 -15.10 9.19
CA GLU A 74 -8.43 -15.00 9.97
C GLU A 74 -8.03 -13.53 10.25
N GLY A 75 -8.77 -12.57 9.71
CA GLY A 75 -8.54 -11.14 9.89
C GLY A 75 -7.43 -10.57 9.00
N ALA A 76 -6.96 -11.30 8.00
CA ALA A 76 -5.99 -10.80 7.04
C ALA A 76 -6.67 -10.02 5.91
N VAL A 77 -6.10 -8.85 5.58
CA VAL A 77 -6.61 -7.96 4.54
C VAL A 77 -6.35 -8.56 3.15
N ARG A 78 -7.40 -8.63 2.34
CA ARG A 78 -7.39 -9.12 0.96
C ARG A 78 -7.54 -8.00 -0.07
N CYS A 79 -8.23 -6.92 0.30
CA CYS A 79 -8.47 -5.76 -0.56
C CYS A 79 -8.72 -4.51 0.29
N CYS A 80 -8.36 -3.33 -0.23
CA CYS A 80 -8.73 -2.05 0.38
C CYS A 80 -9.22 -1.04 -0.67
N ARG A 81 -10.11 -0.15 -0.26
CA ARG A 81 -10.59 0.96 -1.10
C ARG A 81 -11.18 2.08 -0.26
N TRP A 82 -11.04 3.33 -0.70
CA TRP A 82 -11.86 4.42 -0.16
C TRP A 82 -13.32 4.25 -0.60
N GLN A 83 -14.25 4.47 0.33
CA GLN A 83 -15.69 4.32 0.08
C GLN A 83 -16.17 5.38 -0.90
N ARG A 84 -17.08 4.98 -1.79
CA ARG A 84 -17.89 5.91 -2.60
C ARG A 84 -19.21 6.25 -1.92
N SER A 85 -19.72 5.31 -1.12
CA SER A 85 -20.92 5.50 -0.30
C SER A 85 -20.74 6.63 0.71
N ALA A 86 -21.84 7.33 1.00
CA ALA A 86 -21.86 8.36 2.04
C ALA A 86 -21.73 7.71 3.43
N PRO A 87 -21.03 8.35 4.39
CA PRO A 87 -20.97 7.84 5.76
C PRO A 87 -22.37 7.60 6.35
N GLY A 88 -22.59 6.42 6.94
CA GLY A 88 -23.86 6.04 7.55
C GLY A 88 -24.88 5.35 6.62
N ASP A 89 -24.67 5.35 5.30
CA ASP A 89 -25.54 4.61 4.37
C ASP A 89 -25.14 3.12 4.32
N ALA A 90 -25.68 2.35 5.26
CA ALA A 90 -25.41 0.92 5.38
C ALA A 90 -25.82 0.11 4.13
N ALA A 91 -26.90 0.52 3.44
CA ALA A 91 -27.40 -0.16 2.26
C ALA A 91 -26.46 0.07 1.06
N ALA A 92 -26.00 1.31 0.84
CA ALA A 92 -25.02 1.61 -0.19
C ALA A 92 -23.68 0.93 0.09
N LEU A 93 -23.21 0.95 1.35
CA LEU A 93 -21.97 0.27 1.74
C LEU A 93 -22.04 -1.25 1.47
N ARG A 94 -23.20 -1.88 1.72
CA ARG A 94 -23.40 -3.30 1.41
C ARG A 94 -23.37 -3.59 -0.09
N ARG A 95 -24.00 -2.75 -0.92
CA ARG A 95 -23.92 -2.88 -2.39
C ARG A 95 -22.49 -2.72 -2.89
N GLU A 96 -21.78 -1.70 -2.40
CA GLU A 96 -20.37 -1.47 -2.74
C GLU A 96 -19.49 -2.67 -2.32
N ALA A 97 -19.77 -3.29 -1.18
CA ALA A 97 -19.09 -4.51 -0.75
C ALA A 97 -19.31 -5.69 -1.72
N GLN A 98 -20.55 -5.87 -2.19
CA GLN A 98 -20.91 -6.92 -3.15
C GLN A 98 -20.20 -6.71 -4.49
N GLU A 99 -20.17 -5.47 -4.99
CA GLU A 99 -19.46 -5.12 -6.22
C GLU A 99 -17.96 -5.41 -6.14
N VAL A 100 -17.32 -5.07 -5.01
CA VAL A 100 -15.89 -5.37 -4.81
C VAL A 100 -15.64 -6.88 -4.75
N CYS A 101 -16.49 -7.65 -4.06
CA CYS A 101 -16.35 -9.12 -4.02
C CYS A 101 -16.53 -9.74 -5.41
N ALA A 102 -17.51 -9.28 -6.19
CA ALA A 102 -17.72 -9.72 -7.57
C ALA A 102 -16.51 -9.37 -8.47
N ALA A 103 -15.92 -8.20 -8.31
CA ALA A 103 -14.70 -7.81 -9.01
C ALA A 103 -13.49 -8.68 -8.60
N MET A 104 -13.36 -9.03 -7.32
CA MET A 104 -12.31 -9.94 -6.84
C MET A 104 -12.47 -11.34 -7.44
N GLN A 105 -13.69 -11.89 -7.43
CA GLN A 105 -13.99 -13.21 -8.00
C GLN A 105 -13.67 -13.27 -9.49
N SER A 106 -14.21 -12.32 -10.27
CA SER A 106 -14.03 -12.30 -11.73
C SER A 106 -12.57 -12.12 -12.17
N ARG A 107 -11.78 -11.34 -11.41
CA ARG A 107 -10.40 -11.00 -11.79
C ARG A 107 -9.36 -11.97 -11.26
N CYS A 108 -9.47 -12.35 -9.99
CA CYS A 108 -8.39 -13.03 -9.27
C CYS A 108 -8.77 -14.41 -8.73
N TYR A 109 -10.04 -14.62 -8.36
CA TYR A 109 -10.50 -15.83 -7.68
C TYR A 109 -11.51 -16.61 -8.54
N LYS A 110 -11.18 -16.86 -9.82
CA LYS A 110 -12.11 -17.42 -10.80
C LYS A 110 -12.71 -18.79 -10.41
N SER A 111 -12.00 -19.56 -9.60
CA SER A 111 -12.40 -20.89 -9.14
C SER A 111 -12.96 -20.92 -7.71
N ALA A 112 -13.07 -19.78 -7.03
CA ALA A 112 -13.57 -19.69 -5.65
C ALA A 112 -14.75 -18.72 -5.56
N LEU A 113 -15.74 -19.04 -4.73
CA LEU A 113 -16.86 -18.14 -4.45
C LEU A 113 -16.38 -17.04 -3.50
N VAL A 114 -16.45 -15.78 -3.89
CA VAL A 114 -16.11 -14.64 -3.01
C VAL A 114 -17.40 -13.97 -2.57
N ALA A 115 -17.71 -14.05 -1.28
CA ALA A 115 -18.98 -13.55 -0.74
C ALA A 115 -18.78 -12.56 0.41
N VAL A 116 -19.64 -11.55 0.48
CA VAL A 116 -19.69 -10.64 1.63
C VAL A 116 -20.36 -11.36 2.81
N ALA A 117 -19.56 -11.80 3.78
CA ALA A 117 -20.02 -12.46 4.99
C ALA A 117 -20.52 -11.47 6.05
N GLY A 118 -20.02 -10.23 6.05
CA GLY A 118 -20.56 -9.17 6.89
C GLY A 118 -19.98 -7.79 6.58
N VAL A 119 -20.64 -6.76 7.10
CA VAL A 119 -20.31 -5.35 6.85
C VAL A 119 -20.37 -4.61 8.18
N TRP A 120 -19.25 -4.02 8.60
CA TRP A 120 -19.16 -3.19 9.80
C TRP A 120 -18.75 -1.77 9.43
N ALA A 121 -19.67 -0.84 9.64
CA ALA A 121 -19.35 0.58 9.70
C ALA A 121 -18.49 0.89 10.95
N ASP A 122 -17.80 2.02 10.93
CA ASP A 122 -17.04 2.47 12.11
C ASP A 122 -18.00 2.71 13.29
N GLY A 123 -17.56 2.34 14.50
CA GLY A 123 -18.38 2.46 15.71
C GLY A 123 -19.52 1.44 15.88
N ALA A 124 -19.69 0.47 14.97
CA ALA A 124 -20.69 -0.59 15.13
C ALA A 124 -20.40 -1.48 16.37
N ALA A 125 -21.46 -1.86 17.10
CA ALA A 125 -21.35 -2.76 18.26
C ALA A 125 -20.72 -4.11 17.86
N GLY A 126 -19.84 -4.66 18.71
CA GLY A 126 -19.11 -5.91 18.45
C GLY A 126 -18.00 -5.81 17.38
N ALA A 127 -17.70 -4.62 16.86
CA ALA A 127 -16.68 -4.45 15.81
C ALA A 127 -15.26 -4.86 16.27
N SER A 128 -14.94 -4.75 17.56
CA SER A 128 -13.62 -5.12 18.07
C SER A 128 -13.35 -6.63 18.00
N GLU A 129 -14.40 -7.44 18.18
CA GLU A 129 -14.35 -8.92 18.15
C GLU A 129 -14.54 -9.50 16.75
N ALA A 130 -15.12 -8.73 15.82
CA ALA A 130 -15.26 -9.13 14.43
C ALA A 130 -13.90 -9.30 13.73
N PRO A 131 -13.79 -10.19 12.71
CA PRO A 131 -12.56 -10.38 11.95
C PRO A 131 -11.95 -9.06 11.48
N GLY A 132 -10.63 -8.95 11.59
CA GLY A 132 -9.87 -7.76 11.20
C GLY A 132 -9.87 -6.60 12.20
N GLY A 133 -10.37 -6.77 13.43
CA GLY A 133 -10.34 -5.72 14.46
C GLY A 133 -8.93 -5.14 14.71
N GLY A 134 -7.92 -6.00 14.74
CA GLY A 134 -6.51 -5.58 14.86
C GLY A 134 -6.02 -4.77 13.65
N ALA A 135 -6.40 -5.16 12.43
CA ALA A 135 -6.05 -4.42 11.21
C ALA A 135 -6.70 -3.02 11.20
N VAL A 136 -7.96 -2.90 11.65
CA VAL A 136 -8.63 -1.61 11.83
C VAL A 136 -7.88 -0.73 12.82
N ALA A 137 -7.47 -1.27 13.97
CA ALA A 137 -6.74 -0.50 14.97
C ALA A 137 -5.39 0.01 14.46
N LEU A 138 -4.61 -0.86 13.79
CA LEU A 138 -3.33 -0.49 13.19
C LEU A 138 -3.49 0.60 12.12
N LEU A 139 -4.47 0.46 11.22
CA LEU A 139 -4.71 1.45 10.16
C LEU A 139 -5.28 2.75 10.72
N ARG A 140 -6.15 2.70 11.73
CA ARG A 140 -6.66 3.90 12.40
C ARG A 140 -5.51 4.73 12.98
N ASN A 141 -4.56 4.07 13.64
CA ASN A 141 -3.37 4.73 14.20
C ASN A 141 -2.40 5.21 13.10
N TYR A 142 -2.31 4.49 11.99
CA TYR A 142 -1.55 4.96 10.83
C TYR A 142 -2.16 6.26 10.29
N PHE A 143 -3.46 6.31 10.02
CA PHE A 143 -4.10 7.50 9.44
C PHE A 143 -4.27 8.66 10.42
N ASN A 144 -4.48 8.36 11.71
CA ASN A 144 -4.74 9.34 12.76
C ASN A 144 -3.81 9.06 13.95
N PRO A 145 -2.50 9.34 13.83
CA PRO A 145 -1.56 9.08 14.89
C PRO A 145 -1.93 9.88 16.14
N PRO A 146 -2.04 9.25 17.33
CA PRO A 146 -2.53 9.91 18.54
C PRO A 146 -1.54 10.95 19.10
N THR A 147 -0.28 10.93 18.65
CA THR A 147 0.76 11.87 19.06
C THR A 147 1.67 12.20 17.88
N PRO A 148 2.40 13.34 17.90
CA PRO A 148 3.41 13.65 16.88
C PRO A 148 4.51 12.58 16.77
N LYS A 149 4.86 11.92 17.87
CA LYS A 149 5.83 10.80 17.87
C LYS A 149 5.28 9.57 17.14
N ALA A 150 3.98 9.29 17.30
CA ALA A 150 3.31 8.20 16.59
C ALA A 150 3.16 8.47 15.08
N GLY A 151 3.21 9.75 14.68
CA GLY A 151 3.19 10.17 13.28
C GLY A 151 4.56 10.22 12.60
N GLN A 152 5.62 9.73 13.25
CA GLN A 152 6.94 9.65 12.63
C GLN A 152 6.99 8.49 11.62
N PRO A 153 7.73 8.63 10.50
CA PRO A 153 7.73 7.64 9.42
C PRO A 153 8.03 6.21 9.89
N GLU A 154 8.99 6.04 10.80
CA GLU A 154 9.38 4.71 11.29
C GLU A 154 8.24 4.02 12.05
N GLU A 155 7.46 4.79 12.81
CA GLU A 155 6.33 4.25 13.56
C GLU A 155 5.14 3.95 12.64
N LEU A 156 4.89 4.81 11.65
CA LEU A 156 3.90 4.53 10.60
C LEU A 156 4.23 3.24 9.83
N GLU A 157 5.51 3.06 9.47
CA GLU A 157 5.98 1.84 8.80
C GLU A 157 5.79 0.60 9.70
N ARG A 158 6.14 0.72 10.99
CA ARG A 158 5.95 -0.35 11.98
C ARG A 158 4.48 -0.79 12.03
N LEU A 159 3.54 0.15 12.03
CA LEU A 159 2.11 -0.14 12.02
C LEU A 159 1.68 -0.88 10.74
N LEU A 160 2.08 -0.41 9.56
CA LEU A 160 1.71 -1.02 8.27
C LEU A 160 2.28 -2.44 8.08
N LEU A 161 3.50 -2.70 8.57
CA LEU A 161 4.11 -4.03 8.49
C LEU A 161 3.43 -5.06 9.40
N GLN A 162 2.78 -4.61 10.49
CA GLN A 162 2.00 -5.47 11.37
C GLN A 162 0.63 -5.84 10.81
N VAL A 163 0.12 -5.12 9.82
CA VAL A 163 -1.19 -5.44 9.22
C VAL A 163 -1.08 -6.80 8.50
N PRO A 164 -1.85 -7.83 8.91
CA PRO A 164 -1.87 -9.10 8.23
C PRO A 164 -2.51 -8.90 6.85
N ILE A 165 -1.86 -9.39 5.80
CA ILE A 165 -2.40 -9.35 4.44
C ILE A 165 -2.18 -10.67 3.75
N VAL A 166 -2.99 -10.93 2.73
CA VAL A 166 -2.71 -11.98 1.76
C VAL A 166 -2.99 -11.44 0.36
N TYR A 167 -1.99 -11.53 -0.52
CA TYR A 167 -2.15 -11.16 -1.91
C TYR A 167 -3.15 -12.09 -2.61
N PRO A 168 -3.99 -11.57 -3.52
CA PRO A 168 -4.82 -12.43 -4.33
C PRO A 168 -3.97 -13.22 -5.33
N PRO A 169 -4.52 -14.30 -5.91
CA PRO A 169 -3.87 -15.03 -6.99
C PRO A 169 -3.46 -14.07 -8.10
N THR A 170 -2.18 -14.12 -8.46
CA THR A 170 -1.54 -13.21 -9.42
C THR A 170 -0.28 -13.87 -9.98
N THR A 171 0.40 -13.21 -10.91
CA THR A 171 1.67 -13.69 -11.44
C THR A 171 2.79 -13.58 -10.40
N VAL A 172 3.79 -14.47 -10.50
CA VAL A 172 4.98 -14.43 -9.64
C VAL A 172 5.65 -13.06 -9.66
N PHE A 173 5.75 -12.45 -10.85
CA PHE A 173 6.32 -11.11 -11.00
C PHE A 173 5.53 -10.05 -10.21
N THR A 174 4.21 -10.02 -10.34
CA THR A 174 3.36 -9.03 -9.67
C THR A 174 3.39 -9.21 -8.15
N ALA A 175 3.27 -10.45 -7.66
CA ALA A 175 3.40 -10.74 -6.23
C ALA A 175 4.76 -10.30 -5.68
N GLN A 176 5.84 -10.55 -6.43
CA GLN A 176 7.17 -10.11 -6.03
C GLN A 176 7.31 -8.59 -6.08
N ALA A 177 6.71 -7.89 -7.05
CA ALA A 177 6.73 -6.44 -7.11
C ALA A 177 6.05 -5.81 -5.88
N TRP A 178 4.88 -6.32 -5.49
CA TRP A 178 4.19 -5.88 -4.27
C TRP A 178 5.00 -6.15 -3.01
N SER A 179 5.52 -7.38 -2.86
CA SER A 179 6.37 -7.77 -1.73
C SER A 179 7.64 -6.92 -1.63
N THR A 180 8.34 -6.73 -2.75
CA THR A 180 9.56 -5.92 -2.82
C THR A 180 9.28 -4.49 -2.42
N LEU A 181 8.21 -3.90 -2.93
CA LEU A 181 7.83 -2.53 -2.56
C LEU A 181 7.54 -2.43 -1.05
N ARG A 182 6.65 -3.29 -0.54
CA ARG A 182 6.21 -3.30 0.87
C ARG A 182 7.37 -3.44 1.85
N HIS A 183 8.39 -4.23 1.50
CA HIS A 183 9.46 -4.57 2.45
C HIS A 183 10.77 -3.81 2.24
N THR A 184 10.88 -2.97 1.20
CA THR A 184 12.15 -2.28 0.91
C THR A 184 12.03 -0.77 0.77
N VAL A 185 10.83 -0.21 0.69
CA VAL A 185 10.62 1.24 0.59
C VAL A 185 9.81 1.67 1.82
N PRO A 186 10.45 2.05 2.93
CA PRO A 186 9.75 2.42 4.15
C PRO A 186 9.00 3.76 4.00
N SER A 187 8.11 4.06 4.95
CA SER A 187 7.52 5.39 5.08
C SER A 187 8.62 6.47 5.11
N GLY A 188 8.36 7.63 4.52
CA GLY A 188 9.35 8.71 4.38
C GLY A 188 10.23 8.57 3.14
N GLU A 189 10.32 7.37 2.55
CA GLU A 189 11.09 7.15 1.33
C GLU A 189 10.22 7.01 0.08
N ILE A 190 10.84 7.30 -1.06
CA ILE A 190 10.25 7.09 -2.38
C ILE A 190 11.17 6.28 -3.28
N ILE A 191 10.60 5.69 -4.32
CA ILE A 191 11.35 4.97 -5.34
C ILE A 191 10.82 5.29 -6.74
N SER A 192 11.71 5.30 -7.74
CA SER A 192 11.26 5.36 -9.12
C SER A 192 10.75 4.00 -9.62
N TYR A 193 9.87 3.98 -10.64
CA TYR A 193 9.48 2.73 -11.31
C TYR A 193 10.69 1.92 -11.79
N LYS A 194 11.73 2.60 -12.31
CA LYS A 194 13.00 1.96 -12.72
C LYS A 194 13.73 1.37 -11.52
N GLY A 195 13.85 2.13 -10.43
CA GLY A 195 14.50 1.69 -9.19
C GLY A 195 13.83 0.45 -8.59
N LEU A 196 12.50 0.43 -8.57
CA LEU A 196 11.75 -0.74 -8.10
C LEU A 196 11.95 -1.95 -9.04
N GLY A 197 11.99 -1.72 -10.36
CA GLY A 197 12.31 -2.75 -11.34
C GLY A 197 13.65 -3.45 -11.08
N VAL A 198 14.69 -2.68 -10.72
CA VAL A 198 16.01 -3.22 -10.34
C VAL A 198 15.91 -4.09 -9.08
N ARG A 199 15.17 -3.64 -8.06
CA ARG A 199 14.99 -4.42 -6.82
C ARG A 199 14.23 -5.73 -7.08
N VAL A 200 13.18 -5.68 -7.91
CA VAL A 200 12.39 -6.87 -8.30
C VAL A 200 13.24 -7.85 -9.11
N HIS A 201 14.01 -7.36 -10.09
CA HIS A 201 14.94 -8.17 -10.86
C HIS A 201 15.90 -8.96 -9.94
N LYS A 202 16.51 -8.27 -8.97
CA LYS A 202 17.40 -8.89 -7.99
C LYS A 202 16.68 -9.91 -7.10
N ALA A 203 15.48 -9.58 -6.63
CA ALA A 203 14.70 -10.47 -5.77
C ALA A 203 14.27 -11.77 -6.49
N LEU A 204 13.93 -11.68 -7.78
CA LEU A 204 13.61 -12.82 -8.64
C LEU A 204 14.84 -13.56 -9.18
N LYS A 205 16.06 -13.04 -8.95
CA LYS A 205 17.32 -13.58 -9.50
C LYS A 205 17.25 -13.78 -11.01
N LEU A 206 16.70 -12.79 -11.73
CA LEU A 206 16.61 -12.87 -13.18
C LEU A 206 18.01 -12.81 -13.83
N PRO A 207 18.20 -13.41 -15.02
CA PRO A 207 19.45 -13.29 -15.77
C PRO A 207 19.77 -11.83 -16.08
N ALA A 208 21.06 -11.47 -16.13
CA ALA A 208 21.49 -10.10 -16.44
C ALA A 208 20.99 -9.58 -17.81
N SER A 209 20.70 -10.48 -18.75
CA SER A 209 20.10 -10.16 -20.05
C SER A 209 18.62 -9.73 -19.96
N THR A 210 17.96 -9.99 -18.83
CA THR A 210 16.53 -9.70 -18.63
C THR A 210 16.33 -8.39 -17.90
N ALA A 211 15.98 -7.33 -18.61
CA ALA A 211 15.62 -6.06 -18.00
C ALA A 211 14.14 -6.03 -17.55
N VAL A 212 13.87 -5.56 -16.32
CA VAL A 212 12.50 -5.28 -15.87
C VAL A 212 12.10 -3.88 -16.33
N ALA A 213 11.18 -3.80 -17.28
CA ALA A 213 10.71 -2.52 -17.82
C ALA A 213 9.92 -1.72 -16.77
N PRO A 214 10.14 -0.39 -16.64
CA PRO A 214 9.36 0.46 -15.73
C PRO A 214 7.85 0.38 -15.95
N ARG A 215 7.40 0.18 -17.21
CA ARG A 215 5.99 -0.01 -17.55
C ARG A 215 5.40 -1.26 -16.91
N ALA A 216 6.15 -2.36 -16.84
CA ALA A 216 5.69 -3.59 -16.17
C ALA A 216 5.48 -3.36 -14.66
N ILE A 217 6.35 -2.57 -14.02
CA ILE A 217 6.14 -2.14 -12.63
C ILE A 217 4.89 -1.26 -12.52
N GLY A 218 4.69 -0.32 -13.45
CA GLY A 218 3.47 0.50 -13.51
C GLY A 218 2.19 -0.34 -13.54
N VAL A 219 2.14 -1.37 -14.40
CA VAL A 219 1.01 -2.31 -14.48
C VAL A 219 0.83 -3.07 -13.16
N ALA A 220 1.91 -3.59 -12.56
CA ALA A 220 1.84 -4.28 -11.27
C ALA A 220 1.32 -3.36 -10.15
N MET A 221 1.75 -2.09 -10.11
CA MET A 221 1.28 -1.12 -9.11
C MET A 221 -0.18 -0.72 -9.34
N GLY A 222 -0.61 -0.58 -10.60
CA GLY A 222 -2.01 -0.30 -10.95
C GLY A 222 -2.95 -1.47 -10.61
N ALA A 223 -2.43 -2.69 -10.55
CA ALA A 223 -3.17 -3.88 -10.16
C ALA A 223 -3.18 -4.12 -8.63
N ASN A 224 -2.53 -3.26 -7.82
CA ASN A 224 -2.45 -3.44 -6.37
C ASN A 224 -3.85 -3.38 -5.72
N PRO A 225 -4.34 -4.48 -5.13
CA PRO A 225 -5.65 -4.53 -4.49
C PRO A 225 -5.62 -4.03 -3.04
N ILE A 226 -4.43 -3.85 -2.46
CA ILE A 226 -4.25 -3.50 -1.04
C ILE A 226 -3.42 -2.22 -0.95
N PRO A 227 -3.94 -1.08 -1.47
CA PRO A 227 -3.25 0.20 -1.38
C PRO A 227 -2.98 0.60 0.08
N VAL A 228 -2.06 1.54 0.27
CA VAL A 228 -1.53 1.98 1.58
C VAL A 228 -0.65 0.92 2.24
N ILE A 229 -1.18 -0.28 2.51
CA ILE A 229 -0.42 -1.37 3.13
C ILE A 229 0.64 -1.94 2.17
N VAL A 230 0.28 -2.12 0.90
CA VAL A 230 1.26 -2.17 -0.19
C VAL A 230 1.40 -0.75 -0.72
N PRO A 231 2.52 -0.05 -0.44
CA PRO A 231 2.57 1.40 -0.51
C PRO A 231 2.86 1.91 -1.93
N CYS A 232 1.98 1.60 -2.89
CA CYS A 232 2.15 1.98 -4.30
C CYS A 232 2.19 3.51 -4.51
N HIS A 233 1.76 4.31 -3.54
CA HIS A 233 1.91 5.77 -3.53
C HIS A 233 3.38 6.21 -3.41
N ARG A 234 4.28 5.38 -2.86
CA ARG A 234 5.73 5.65 -2.76
C ARG A 234 6.49 5.46 -4.08
N VAL A 235 5.82 5.01 -5.15
CA VAL A 235 6.43 4.82 -6.48
C VAL A 235 6.15 6.03 -7.37
N LEU A 236 7.19 6.70 -7.84
CA LEU A 236 7.11 7.91 -8.68
C LEU A 236 7.88 7.75 -10.01
N SER A 237 7.73 8.73 -10.90
CA SER A 237 8.64 8.85 -12.04
C SER A 237 10.06 9.18 -11.58
N SER A 238 11.05 8.99 -12.44
CA SER A 238 12.45 9.39 -12.14
C SER A 238 12.62 10.90 -11.96
N SER A 239 11.65 11.71 -12.39
CA SER A 239 11.60 13.16 -12.17
C SER A 239 10.90 13.55 -10.85
N ASN A 240 10.52 12.56 -10.03
CA ASN A 240 9.70 12.73 -8.82
C ASN A 240 8.36 13.42 -9.06
N SER A 241 7.84 13.33 -10.29
CA SER A 241 6.54 13.89 -10.66
C SER A 241 5.42 12.92 -10.27
N LEU A 242 4.31 13.48 -9.79
CA LEU A 242 3.10 12.73 -9.47
C LEU A 242 2.34 12.38 -10.75
N HIS A 243 2.32 11.10 -11.09
CA HIS A 243 1.50 10.58 -12.16
C HIS A 243 0.87 9.24 -11.72
N GLY A 244 -0.22 8.86 -12.38
CA GLY A 244 -0.71 7.48 -12.45
C GLY A 244 -0.97 6.82 -11.10
N TYR A 245 -1.98 7.31 -10.37
CA TYR A 245 -2.47 6.64 -9.17
C TYR A 245 -3.94 6.26 -9.36
N GLY A 246 -4.24 4.96 -9.39
CA GLY A 246 -5.59 4.46 -9.70
C GLY A 246 -6.68 4.89 -8.71
N LEU A 247 -6.30 5.45 -7.56
CA LEU A 247 -7.23 6.00 -6.57
C LEU A 247 -7.35 7.53 -6.66
N GLY A 248 -6.54 8.20 -7.49
CA GLY A 248 -6.52 9.65 -7.67
C GLY A 248 -5.35 10.35 -6.99
N LEU A 249 -4.79 11.37 -7.64
CA LEU A 249 -3.58 12.05 -7.16
C LEU A 249 -3.75 12.75 -5.81
N ARG A 250 -4.98 13.14 -5.44
CA ARG A 250 -5.29 13.68 -4.11
C ARG A 250 -4.85 12.73 -2.99
N PHE A 251 -5.17 11.44 -3.11
CA PHE A 251 -4.82 10.43 -2.10
C PHE A 251 -3.31 10.19 -2.05
N LYS A 252 -2.67 10.04 -3.23
CA LYS A 252 -1.21 9.85 -3.32
C LYS A 252 -0.46 11.01 -2.67
N THR A 253 -0.88 12.24 -2.96
CA THR A 253 -0.29 13.46 -2.41
C THR A 253 -0.44 13.52 -0.90
N TRP A 254 -1.64 13.25 -0.39
CA TRP A 254 -1.89 13.25 1.04
C TRP A 254 -1.05 12.18 1.76
N LEU A 255 -0.99 10.96 1.24
CA LEU A 255 -0.20 9.87 1.83
C LEU A 255 1.29 10.18 1.86
N LEU A 256 1.84 10.76 0.78
CA LEU A 256 3.25 11.17 0.74
C LEU A 256 3.55 12.27 1.77
N ARG A 257 2.64 13.23 1.96
CA ARG A 257 2.80 14.26 3.00
C ARG A 257 2.68 13.68 4.41
N HIS A 258 1.70 12.81 4.61
CA HIS A 258 1.45 12.13 5.87
C HIS A 258 2.66 11.30 6.33
N GLU A 259 3.31 10.62 5.38
CA GLU A 259 4.52 9.83 5.61
C GLU A 259 5.81 10.69 5.62
N GLN A 260 5.72 12.01 5.47
CA GLN A 260 6.87 12.92 5.41
C GLN A 260 7.88 12.52 4.32
N ALA A 261 7.37 12.10 3.17
CA ALA A 261 8.20 11.59 2.07
C ALA A 261 9.24 12.63 1.60
N ASP A 262 10.45 12.15 1.27
CA ASP A 262 11.53 12.96 0.68
C ASP A 262 11.22 13.35 -0.78
N VAL A 263 10.23 14.22 -0.93
CA VAL A 263 9.77 14.80 -2.19
C VAL A 263 9.65 16.30 -1.99
N ALA A 264 10.27 17.07 -2.90
CA ALA A 264 10.18 18.52 -2.85
C ALA A 264 8.71 18.99 -2.90
N ALA A 265 8.36 19.93 -2.03
CA ALA A 265 6.96 20.34 -1.80
C ALA A 265 6.27 20.89 -3.06
N ASP A 266 7.02 21.48 -3.99
CA ASP A 266 6.53 21.94 -5.28
C ASP A 266 6.04 20.78 -6.17
N LYS A 267 6.67 19.60 -6.06
CA LYS A 267 6.29 18.38 -6.80
C LYS A 267 5.05 17.69 -6.24
N LEU A 268 4.65 18.04 -5.02
CA LEU A 268 3.44 17.54 -4.37
C LEU A 268 2.23 18.44 -4.62
N ARG A 269 2.31 19.43 -5.51
CA ARG A 269 1.15 20.25 -5.87
C ARG A 269 0.33 19.53 -6.94
N VAL A 270 -0.94 19.32 -6.67
CA VAL A 270 -1.93 18.91 -7.66
C VAL A 270 -2.55 20.19 -8.21
N GLY A 271 -2.61 20.37 -9.53
CA GLY A 271 -3.27 21.54 -10.13
C GLY A 271 -4.76 21.59 -9.78
N GLU A 272 -5.32 22.78 -9.63
CA GLU A 272 -6.72 22.99 -9.23
C GLU A 272 -7.73 22.29 -10.16
N GLU A 273 -7.38 22.13 -11.45
CA GLU A 273 -8.23 21.49 -12.46
C GLU A 273 -8.39 19.96 -12.25
N GLU A 274 -7.42 19.28 -11.65
CA GLU A 274 -7.45 17.81 -11.46
C GLU A 274 -8.30 17.39 -10.25
N ASN A 275 -8.53 18.31 -9.30
CA ASN A 275 -9.46 18.10 -8.19
C ASN A 275 -10.93 18.00 -8.67
N ALA A 276 -11.27 18.62 -9.81
CA ALA A 276 -12.61 18.58 -10.38
C ALA A 276 -12.90 17.29 -11.17
N VAL A 277 -11.89 16.68 -11.78
CA VAL A 277 -12.05 15.49 -12.66
C VAL A 277 -12.41 14.23 -11.86
N SER A 278 -11.97 14.12 -10.60
CA SER A 278 -12.38 13.02 -9.71
C SER A 278 -13.87 13.02 -9.37
N THR A 279 -14.54 14.17 -9.44
CA THR A 279 -15.97 14.31 -9.18
C THR A 279 -16.82 13.87 -10.38
N VAL A 280 -16.25 13.94 -11.60
CA VAL A 280 -16.93 13.58 -12.85
C VAL A 280 -16.78 12.09 -13.17
N ALA A 281 -15.62 11.48 -12.87
CA ALA A 281 -15.41 10.05 -13.10
C ALA A 281 -16.26 9.14 -12.18
N SER A 282 -16.73 9.65 -11.03
CA SER A 282 -17.68 8.97 -10.14
C SER A 282 -19.13 8.91 -10.67
N ARG A 283 -19.44 9.64 -11.75
CA ARG A 283 -20.81 9.70 -12.32
C ARG A 283 -20.99 8.86 -13.59
N ARG A 284 -19.94 8.14 -14.03
CA ARG A 284 -20.00 7.23 -15.18
C ARG A 284 -19.20 5.96 -14.91
N SER A 285 -19.75 5.05 -14.11
CA SER A 285 -19.42 3.61 -14.12
C SER A 285 -20.36 2.85 -13.21
#